data_AF-A0A6C0CZL3-F1
#
_entry.id   AF-A0A6C0CZL3-F1
#
_cell.length_a   1.000
_cell.length_b   1.000
_cell.length_c   1.000
_cell.angle_alpha   90.00
_cell.angle_beta   90.00
_cell.angle_gamma   90.00
#
_symmetry.space_group_name_H-M   'P 1'
#
loop_
_entity.id
_entity.type
_entity.pdbx_description
1 polymer ?
#
loop_
_entity_poly.entity_id
_entity_poly.type
_entity_poly.pdbx_seq_one_letter_code
_entity_poly.pdbx_strand_id
1 'polypeptide(L)' 'MIIPVRCYSCGKVVGNKWTLYEQYTKTDNMSNEAALDLLELRKYCCRRMILSHVNLIDRQLLYSESINKKIKV' A
#
# COMPACT_ATOMS: atom_id res chain seq x y z
N MET A 1 4.57 0.97 7.10
CA MET A 1 5.74 1.13 6.21
C MET A 1 5.27 0.92 4.78
N ILE A 2 6.04 1.33 3.77
CA ILE A 2 5.64 1.19 2.35
C ILE A 2 5.33 -0.27 1.99
N ILE A 3 4.45 -0.49 1.01
CA ILE A 3 4.09 -1.81 0.50
C ILE A 3 5.34 -2.56 -0.01
N PRO A 4 5.46 -3.89 0.21
CA PRO A 4 6.59 -4.63 -0.34
C PRO A 4 6.63 -4.56 -1.88
N VAL A 5 7.83 -4.48 -2.45
CA VAL A 5 8.03 -4.44 -3.91
C VAL A 5 7.54 -5.73 -4.58
N ARG A 6 7.79 -6.87 -3.94
CA ARG A 6 7.39 -8.21 -4.40
C ARG A 6 6.64 -8.96 -3.31
N CYS A 7 5.77 -9.88 -3.71
CA CYS A 7 5.08 -10.76 -2.76
C CYS A 7 6.06 -11.74 -2.11
N TYR A 8 5.97 -11.88 -0.78
CA TYR A 8 6.85 -12.76 0.00
C TYR A 8 6.77 -14.24 -0.36
N SER A 9 5.67 -14.70 -0.94
CA SER A 9 5.49 -16.12 -1.29
C SER A 9 5.73 -16.39 -2.77
N CYS A 10 5.14 -15.58 -3.66
CA CYS A 10 5.15 -15.84 -5.11
C CYS A 10 6.24 -15.08 -5.86
N GLY A 11 6.90 -14.08 -5.25
CA GLY A 11 7.87 -13.21 -5.91
C GLY A 11 7.29 -12.26 -6.97
N LYS A 12 5.97 -12.33 -7.28
CA LYS A 12 5.31 -11.41 -8.22
C LYS A 12 5.47 -9.97 -7.75
N VAL A 13 5.74 -9.06 -8.68
CA VAL A 13 5.79 -7.62 -8.41
C VAL A 13 4.40 -7.12 -8.02
N VAL A 14 4.31 -6.49 -6.84
CA VAL A 14 3.06 -5.96 -6.27
C VAL A 14 3.17 -4.49 -5.89
N GLY A 15 4.38 -3.96 -5.71
CA GLY A 15 4.57 -2.57 -5.23
C GLY A 15 4.02 -1.50 -6.17
N ASN A 16 3.98 -1.76 -7.48
CA ASN A 16 3.43 -0.84 -8.48
C ASN A 16 1.90 -0.79 -8.52
N LYS A 17 1.21 -1.65 -7.75
CA LYS A 17 -0.26 -1.81 -7.82
C LYS A 17 -1.01 -1.11 -6.67
N TRP A 18 -0.30 -0.65 -5.65
CA TRP A 18 -0.92 -0.07 -4.45
C TRP A 18 -1.69 1.21 -4.73
N THR A 19 -1.12 2.13 -5.50
CA THR A 19 -1.75 3.42 -5.83
C THR A 19 -3.07 3.23 -6.58
N LEU A 20 -3.10 2.29 -7.54
CA LEU A 20 -4.32 1.94 -8.28
C LEU A 20 -5.36 1.29 -7.35
N TYR A 21 -4.93 0.37 -6.47
CA TYR A 21 -5.83 -0.23 -5.48
C TYR A 21 -6.48 0.83 -4.59
N GLU A 22 -5.68 1.77 -4.08
CA GLU A 22 -6.15 2.87 -3.24
C GLU A 22 -7.15 3.77 -3.98
N GLN A 23 -6.93 4.06 -5.25
CA GLN A 23 -7.88 4.80 -6.09
C GLN A 23 -9.21 4.04 -6.24
N TYR A 24 -9.19 2.75 -6.57
CA TYR A 24 -10.41 1.96 -6.73
C TYR A 24 -11.23 1.85 -5.44
N THR A 25 -10.57 1.70 -4.29
CA THR A 25 -11.27 1.57 -3.01
C THR A 25 -11.73 2.92 -2.45
N LYS A 26 -10.94 4.00 -2.58
CA LYS A 26 -11.28 5.30 -1.99
C LYS A 26 -12.12 6.19 -2.90
N THR A 27 -11.79 6.25 -4.19
CA THR A 27 -12.45 7.14 -5.14
C THR A 27 -13.68 6.47 -5.74
N ASP A 28 -13.51 5.25 -6.24
CA ASP A 28 -14.57 4.54 -6.96
C ASP A 28 -15.47 3.67 -6.05
N ASN A 29 -15.18 3.66 -4.75
CA ASN A 29 -15.90 2.91 -3.70
C ASN A 29 -16.18 1.44 -4.07
N MET A 30 -15.24 0.83 -4.80
CA MET A 30 -15.36 -0.54 -5.29
C MET A 30 -15.14 -1.56 -4.18
N SER A 31 -15.75 -2.74 -4.32
CA SER A 31 -15.42 -3.89 -3.46
C SER A 31 -13.94 -4.28 -3.60
N ASN A 32 -13.32 -4.63 -2.48
CA ASN A 32 -11.94 -5.09 -2.42
C ASN A 32 -11.67 -6.26 -3.38
N GLU A 33 -12.63 -7.15 -3.57
CA GLU A 33 -12.50 -8.30 -4.48
C GLU A 33 -12.37 -7.83 -5.94
N ALA A 34 -13.30 -6.98 -6.38
CA ALA A 34 -13.31 -6.42 -7.73
C ALA A 34 -12.04 -5.60 -8.03
N ALA A 35 -11.58 -4.79 -7.07
CA ALA A 35 -10.34 -4.03 -7.20
C ALA A 35 -9.11 -4.95 -7.40
N LEU A 36 -9.02 -6.06 -6.67
CA LEU A 36 -7.92 -7.03 -6.81
C LEU A 36 -7.98 -7.81 -8.12
N ASP A 37 -9.19 -8.06 -8.63
CA ASP A 37 -9.40 -8.73 -9.91
C ASP A 37 -8.96 -7.85 -11.07
N LEU A 38 -9.31 -6.55 -11.04
CA LEU A 38 -8.84 -5.56 -12.01
C LEU A 38 -7.31 -5.40 -11.99
N LEU A 39 -6.68 -5.56 -10.83
CA LEU A 39 -5.22 -5.57 -10.68
C LEU A 39 -4.57 -6.89 -11.09
N GLU A 40 -5.32 -7.85 -11.63
CA GLU A 40 -4.84 -9.15 -12.10
C GLU A 40 -4.08 -9.95 -11.03
N LEU A 41 -4.50 -9.84 -9.77
CA LEU A 41 -3.92 -10.57 -8.65
C LEU A 41 -4.66 -11.88 -8.42
N ARG A 42 -4.45 -12.87 -9.30
CA ARG A 42 -5.18 -14.16 -9.20
C ARG A 42 -4.85 -14.98 -7.94
N LYS A 43 -3.57 -15.07 -7.56
CA LYS A 43 -3.12 -15.90 -6.43
C LYS A 43 -3.39 -15.22 -5.08
N TYR A 44 -3.98 -15.96 -4.14
CA TYR A 44 -4.27 -15.49 -2.77
C TYR A 44 -3.03 -14.90 -2.06
N CYS A 45 -1.86 -15.49 -2.28
CA CYS A 45 -0.61 -15.05 -1.65
C CYS A 45 -0.17 -13.65 -2.11
N CYS A 46 -0.50 -13.27 -3.36
CA CYS A 46 -0.19 -11.95 -3.88
C CYS A 46 -1.34 -10.95 -3.51
N ARG A 47 -2.60 -11.42 -3.36
CA ARG A 47 -3.73 -10.61 -2.85
C ARG A 47 -3.55 -10.15 -1.40
N ARG A 48 -3.12 -11.06 -0.50
CA ARG A 48 -2.91 -10.72 0.92
C ARG A 48 -1.90 -9.60 1.15
N MET A 49 -0.96 -9.41 0.21
CA MET A 49 0.04 -8.33 0.29
C MET A 49 -0.58 -6.95 0.15
N ILE A 50 -1.68 -6.83 -0.60
CA ILE A 50 -2.42 -5.58 -0.79
C ILE A 50 -3.49 -5.46 0.31
N LEU A 51 -4.30 -6.50 0.52
CA LEU A 51 -5.42 -6.48 1.47
C LEU A 51 -5.01 -6.14 2.92
N SER A 52 -3.89 -6.70 3.38
CA SER A 52 -3.42 -6.51 4.76
C SER A 52 -2.35 -5.43 4.89
N HIS A 53 -2.07 -4.68 3.81
CA HIS A 53 -1.09 -3.61 3.89
C HIS A 53 -1.65 -2.41 4.66
N VAL A 54 -0.85 -1.91 5.61
CA VAL A 54 -1.14 -0.68 6.34
C VAL A 54 0.00 0.30 6.09
N ASN A 55 -0.32 1.43 5.46
CA ASN A 55 0.66 2.45 5.15
C ASN A 55 1.00 3.31 6.38
N LEU A 56 1.92 2.82 7.23
CA LEU A 56 2.38 3.58 8.41
C LEU A 56 3.36 4.72 8.09
N ILE A 57 3.82 4.90 6.85
CA ILE A 57 4.87 5.90 6.56
C ILE A 57 4.37 7.33 6.79
N ASP A 58 3.11 7.60 6.48
CA ASP A 58 2.50 8.92 6.63
C ASP A 58 2.54 9.38 8.09
N ARG A 59 2.37 8.44 9.03
CA ARG A 59 2.49 8.74 10.47
C ARG A 59 3.95 8.90 10.91
N GLN A 60 4.87 8.14 10.32
CA GLN A 60 6.28 8.20 10.69
C GLN A 60 6.94 9.53 10.25
N LEU A 61 6.55 10.06 9.08
CA LEU A 61 7.08 11.32 8.54
C LEU A 61 6.86 12.51 9.47
N LEU A 62 5.73 12.53 10.20
CA LEU A 62 5.40 13.59 11.17
C LEU A 62 6.48 13.75 12.26
N TYR A 63 7.13 12.66 12.68
CA TYR A 63 8.19 12.73 13.68
C TYR A 63 9.44 13.42 13.11
N SER A 64 9.81 13.16 11.86
CA SER A 64 10.95 13.82 11.22
C SER A 64 10.74 15.33 11.07
N GLU A 65 9.53 15.76 10.72
CA GLU A 65 9.19 17.18 10.62
C GLU A 65 9.20 17.86 12.00
N SER A 66 8.73 17.16 13.04
CA SER A 66 8.79 17.67 14.42
C SER A 66 10.22 17.90 14.90
N ILE A 67 11.15 17.03 14.50
CA ILE A 67 12.59 17.17 14.78
C ILE A 67 13.16 18.36 14.00
N ASN A 68 12.87 18.47 12.70
CA ASN A 68 13.33 19.59 11.87
C ASN A 68 12.81 20.95 12.36
N LYS A 69 11.59 21.00 12.92
CA LYS A 69 11.03 22.22 13.51
C LYS A 69 11.68 22.57 14.85
N LYS A 70 12.12 21.58 15.63
CA LYS A 70 12.88 21.79 16.88
C LYS A 70 14.33 22.22 16.65
N ILE A 71 14.98 21.73 15.58
CA ILE A 71 16.39 22.06 15.26
C ILE A 71 16.53 23.49 14.70
N LYS A 72 15.45 24.08 14.15
CA LYS A 72 15.43 25.45 13.64
C LYS A 72 15.11 26.52 14.72
N VAL A 73 15.11 26.16 16.01
CA VAL A 73 14.95 27.08 17.15
C VAL A 73 16.29 27.27 17.84
#